data_AF-A0A4S4H6J1-F1
#
_entry.id   AF-A0A4S4H6J1-F1
#
_cell.length_a   1.000
_cell.length_b   1.000
_cell.length_c   1.000
_cell.angle_alpha   90.00
_cell.angle_beta   90.00
_cell.angle_gamma   90.00
#
_symmetry.space_group_name_H-M   'P 1'
#
loop_
_entity.id
_entity.type
_entity.pdbx_description
1 polymer ?
#
loop_
_entity_poly.entity_id
_entity_poly.type
_entity_poly.pdbx_seq_one_letter_code
_entity_poly.pdbx_strand_id
1 'polypeptide(L)'
;MVSQEIRDAALRYSETKYFMRDGQKYEIKVKISFDDDCNNKHFDFSVTGEIVRITKNGRRIDDMCDCIHDEILRYFPQYASFVEMHCRNREGMSMHPFANGFYYLTKGNTKAVMEDWWITEEDGEKAVRLFKAVDQEEFTYLLYKLGFTERAKVKAELAIQELEDLTGKTWVNPYTPEEERLYKMPEGLFEKIEQRLSEGYYTEEAIAQRAAEEKERKFNEARQKIIEEARTQTEKVRVKRDIMLFILDAGLPIDNVIYYDHVKRVVFNWQDASYRSHITWEDLDKLMAKSDAKYHIPAYTVFTLEEAYKQKIDRGMVIMGDGFESCWTGEPLPYHHNSHSPKRQIHQDKK
;
A
#
# COMPACT_ATOMS: atom_id res chain seq x y z
N MET A 1 -14.63 -22.60 -2.11
CA MET A 1 -15.53 -23.37 -1.23
C MET A 1 -14.63 -24.04 -0.21
N VAL A 2 -14.83 -23.80 1.09
CA VAL A 2 -14.03 -24.39 2.18
C VAL A 2 -14.08 -25.92 2.06
N SER A 3 -12.94 -26.61 2.21
CA SER A 3 -12.89 -28.07 2.13
C SER A 3 -13.73 -28.71 3.25
N GLN A 4 -14.22 -29.93 3.03
CA GLN A 4 -14.99 -30.64 4.05
C GLN A 4 -14.14 -30.85 5.32
N GLU A 5 -12.85 -31.14 5.16
CA GLU A 5 -11.88 -31.26 6.24
C GLU A 5 -11.78 -30.00 7.12
N ILE A 6 -11.71 -28.80 6.53
CA ILE A 6 -11.66 -27.54 7.30
C ILE A 6 -12.98 -27.31 8.07
N ARG A 7 -14.12 -27.62 7.44
CA ARG A 7 -15.44 -27.55 8.11
C ARG A 7 -15.54 -28.55 9.25
N ASP A 8 -14.98 -29.73 9.05
CA ASP A 8 -14.93 -30.82 10.03
C ASP A 8 -13.89 -30.56 11.12
N ALA A 9 -12.98 -29.59 10.96
CA ALA A 9 -12.09 -29.13 12.03
C ALA A 9 -12.74 -28.05 12.91
N ALA A 10 -13.59 -27.18 12.35
CA ALA A 10 -14.28 -26.09 13.07
C ALA A 10 -14.96 -26.52 14.38
N LEU A 11 -14.71 -25.80 15.46
CA LEU A 11 -15.49 -25.93 16.69
C LEU A 11 -16.62 -24.91 16.67
N ARG A 12 -17.87 -25.34 16.90
CA ARG A 12 -19.04 -24.44 16.87
C ARG A 12 -20.01 -24.82 17.97
N TYR A 13 -20.34 -23.83 18.79
CA TYR A 13 -21.27 -23.96 19.90
C TYR A 13 -22.32 -22.84 19.84
N SER A 14 -23.54 -23.16 20.26
CA SER A 14 -24.56 -22.14 20.47
C SER A 14 -25.47 -22.48 21.63
N GLU A 15 -25.81 -21.48 22.44
CA GLU A 15 -26.77 -21.60 23.53
C GLU A 15 -27.87 -20.54 23.34
N THR A 16 -29.05 -20.78 23.91
CA THR A 16 -30.18 -19.85 23.82
C THR A 16 -30.84 -19.69 25.17
N LYS A 17 -31.14 -18.44 25.54
CA LYS A 17 -31.89 -18.09 26.76
C LYS A 17 -33.06 -17.18 26.43
N TYR A 18 -34.11 -17.27 27.24
CA TYR A 18 -35.26 -16.37 27.20
C TYR A 18 -35.22 -15.43 28.40
N PHE A 19 -35.57 -14.17 28.19
CA PHE A 19 -35.63 -13.18 29.27
C PHE A 19 -36.77 -12.17 29.08
N MET A 20 -37.06 -11.44 30.15
CA MET A 20 -38.04 -10.35 30.16
C MET A 20 -37.31 -9.02 30.39
N ARG A 21 -37.64 -8.00 29.61
CA ARG A 21 -37.16 -6.61 29.79
C ARG A 21 -38.38 -5.69 29.62
N ASP A 22 -38.70 -4.92 30.65
CA ASP A 22 -39.86 -4.00 30.66
C ASP A 22 -41.20 -4.65 30.27
N GLY A 23 -41.43 -5.88 30.73
CA GLY A 23 -42.65 -6.64 30.41
C GLY A 23 -42.71 -7.20 28.98
N GLN A 24 -41.66 -7.01 28.19
CA GLN A 24 -41.48 -7.57 26.85
C GLN A 24 -40.59 -8.82 26.90
N LYS A 25 -41.00 -9.90 26.24
CA LYS A 25 -40.25 -11.16 26.14
C LYS A 25 -39.20 -11.08 25.02
N TYR A 26 -38.02 -11.61 25.29
CA TYR A 26 -36.91 -11.72 24.36
C TYR A 26 -36.29 -13.11 24.39
N GLU A 27 -35.61 -13.45 23.31
CA GLU A 27 -34.71 -14.59 23.16
C GLU A 27 -33.33 -14.04 22.83
N ILE A 28 -32.28 -14.50 23.51
CA ILE A 28 -30.89 -14.27 23.13
C ILE A 28 -30.25 -15.60 22.78
N LYS A 29 -29.63 -15.67 21.60
CA LYS A 29 -28.81 -16.78 21.15
C LYS A 29 -27.36 -16.32 21.05
N VAL A 30 -26.46 -17.00 21.75
CA VAL A 30 -25.01 -16.82 21.59
C VAL A 30 -24.49 -17.87 20.61
N LYS A 31 -23.58 -17.46 19.73
CA LYS A 31 -22.86 -18.32 18.78
C LYS A 31 -21.37 -18.12 19.02
N ILE A 32 -20.67 -19.20 19.32
CA ILE A 32 -19.22 -19.23 19.57
C ILE A 32 -18.63 -20.20 18.57
N SER A 33 -17.62 -19.76 17.81
CA SER A 33 -16.88 -20.65 16.93
C SER A 33 -15.39 -20.40 16.98
N PHE A 34 -14.64 -21.46 16.65
CA PHE A 34 -13.24 -21.40 16.29
C PHE A 34 -13.12 -22.09 14.92
N ASP A 35 -13.07 -21.30 13.86
CA ASP A 35 -13.14 -21.78 12.49
C ASP A 35 -12.39 -20.89 11.48
N ASP A 36 -12.28 -21.38 10.24
CA ASP A 36 -11.83 -20.61 9.06
C ASP A 36 -12.98 -20.53 8.04
N ASP A 37 -14.08 -19.87 8.40
CA ASP A 37 -15.20 -19.67 7.47
C ASP A 37 -14.83 -18.79 6.26
N CYS A 38 -13.78 -17.97 6.39
CA CYS A 38 -13.29 -17.10 5.31
C CYS A 38 -12.38 -17.82 4.31
N ASN A 39 -12.01 -19.08 4.56
CA ASN A 39 -11.06 -19.87 3.78
C ASN A 39 -9.73 -19.14 3.55
N ASN A 40 -9.24 -18.43 4.58
CA ASN A 40 -8.01 -17.64 4.53
C ASN A 40 -6.80 -18.41 5.09
N LYS A 41 -6.97 -19.68 5.45
CA LYS A 41 -6.00 -20.58 6.11
C LYS A 41 -5.62 -20.13 7.51
N HIS A 42 -6.56 -19.55 8.24
CA HIS A 42 -6.37 -19.02 9.58
C HIS A 42 -7.64 -19.25 10.39
N PHE A 43 -7.51 -20.00 11.48
CA PHE A 43 -8.61 -20.18 12.43
C PHE A 43 -8.61 -19.06 13.46
N ASP A 44 -9.77 -18.45 13.66
CA ASP A 44 -9.99 -17.44 14.68
C ASP A 44 -11.32 -17.62 15.41
N PHE A 45 -11.38 -17.03 16.60
CA PHE A 45 -12.57 -17.08 17.43
C PHE A 45 -13.63 -16.08 16.95
N SER A 46 -14.85 -16.56 16.72
CA SER A 46 -16.02 -15.72 16.48
C SER A 46 -17.01 -15.85 17.64
N VAL A 47 -17.38 -14.73 18.25
CA VAL A 47 -18.39 -14.66 19.31
C VAL A 47 -19.40 -13.62 18.94
N THR A 48 -20.60 -14.09 18.60
CA THR A 48 -21.70 -13.23 18.17
C THR A 48 -22.96 -13.58 18.94
N GLY A 49 -23.87 -12.62 19.00
CA GLY A 49 -25.15 -12.79 19.64
C GLY A 49 -26.28 -12.35 18.71
N GLU A 50 -27.46 -12.87 18.96
CA GLU A 50 -28.69 -12.53 18.26
C GLU A 50 -29.79 -12.39 19.29
N ILE A 51 -30.39 -11.20 19.39
CA ILE A 51 -31.53 -10.91 20.25
C ILE A 51 -32.77 -10.75 19.39
N VAL A 52 -33.78 -11.56 19.71
CA VAL A 52 -35.08 -11.55 19.06
C VAL A 52 -36.14 -11.16 20.07
N ARG A 53 -36.91 -10.13 19.75
CA ARG A 53 -38.10 -9.72 20.52
C ARG A 53 -39.31 -10.57 20.14
N ILE A 54 -39.99 -11.13 21.14
CA ILE A 54 -41.17 -11.99 20.96
C ILE A 54 -42.43 -11.22 21.38
N THR A 55 -43.20 -10.76 20.40
CA THR A 55 -44.42 -9.97 20.65
C THR A 55 -45.51 -10.79 21.36
N LYS A 56 -46.54 -10.11 21.89
CA LYS A 56 -47.69 -10.75 22.55
C LYS A 56 -48.42 -11.78 21.68
N ASN A 57 -48.43 -11.60 20.35
CA ASN A 57 -49.01 -12.55 19.39
C ASN A 57 -48.00 -13.60 18.89
N GLY A 58 -46.83 -13.73 19.52
CA GLY A 58 -45.81 -14.75 19.20
C GLY A 58 -44.93 -14.42 17.99
N ARG A 59 -45.07 -13.25 17.38
CA ARG A 59 -44.19 -12.82 16.28
C ARG A 59 -42.78 -12.57 16.81
N ARG A 60 -41.80 -13.11 16.09
CA ARG A 60 -40.36 -12.89 16.31
C ARG A 60 -39.91 -11.69 15.48
N ILE A 61 -39.22 -10.75 16.10
CA ILE A 61 -38.69 -9.54 15.47
C ILE A 61 -37.23 -9.40 15.89
N ASP A 62 -36.33 -9.34 14.91
CA ASP A 62 -34.90 -9.12 15.16
C ASP A 62 -34.71 -7.76 15.82
N ASP A 63 -34.02 -7.76 16.97
CA ASP A 63 -33.84 -6.58 17.80
C ASP A 63 -32.38 -6.10 17.75
N MET A 64 -31.43 -7.04 17.85
CA MET A 64 -30.00 -6.75 17.80
C MET A 64 -29.19 -8.00 17.40
N CYS A 65 -28.09 -7.84 16.67
CA CYS A 65 -27.21 -8.95 16.27
C CYS A 65 -25.73 -8.56 16.23
N ASP A 66 -24.87 -9.52 15.90
CA ASP A 66 -23.41 -9.42 15.71
C ASP A 66 -22.62 -9.37 17.03
N CYS A 67 -21.58 -8.54 17.14
CA CYS A 67 -20.63 -8.48 18.26
C CYS A 67 -21.23 -7.76 19.49
N ILE A 68 -22.39 -8.23 19.97
CA ILE A 68 -23.14 -7.65 21.08
C ILE A 68 -22.60 -8.09 22.45
N HIS A 69 -21.28 -7.96 22.63
CA HIS A 69 -20.53 -8.51 23.75
C HIS A 69 -21.13 -8.17 25.13
N ASP A 70 -21.54 -6.92 25.35
CA ASP A 70 -22.13 -6.50 26.64
C ASP A 70 -23.42 -7.28 26.98
N GLU A 71 -24.27 -7.54 25.98
CA GLU A 71 -25.49 -8.32 26.20
C GLU A 71 -25.20 -9.81 26.31
N ILE A 72 -24.21 -10.33 25.56
CA ILE A 72 -23.72 -11.71 25.74
C ILE A 72 -23.24 -11.92 27.17
N LEU A 73 -22.36 -11.05 27.68
CA LEU A 73 -21.82 -11.16 29.04
C LEU A 73 -22.88 -10.96 30.12
N ARG A 74 -23.92 -10.17 29.85
CA ARG A 74 -25.04 -10.00 30.78
C ARG A 74 -25.84 -11.30 30.99
N TYR A 75 -26.06 -12.08 29.93
CA TYR A 75 -26.90 -13.29 29.99
C TYR A 75 -26.11 -14.61 30.03
N PHE A 76 -24.87 -14.59 29.56
CA PHE A 76 -23.93 -15.70 29.53
C PHE A 76 -22.55 -15.27 30.08
N PRO A 77 -22.46 -14.84 31.35
CA PRO A 77 -21.20 -14.38 31.93
C PRO A 77 -20.11 -15.47 31.93
N GLN A 78 -20.50 -16.75 31.86
CA GLN A 78 -19.55 -17.85 31.76
C GLN A 78 -18.72 -17.83 30.46
N TYR A 79 -19.17 -17.13 29.41
CA TYR A 79 -18.48 -17.06 28.12
C TYR A 79 -17.55 -15.84 27.99
N ALA A 80 -17.12 -15.25 29.11
CA ALA A 80 -16.21 -14.11 29.13
C ALA A 80 -14.87 -14.39 28.44
N SER A 81 -14.33 -15.59 28.63
CA SER A 81 -13.10 -16.07 27.97
C SER A 81 -13.22 -15.99 26.45
N PHE A 82 -14.35 -16.44 25.89
CA PHE A 82 -14.59 -16.40 24.45
C PHE A 82 -14.74 -14.97 23.92
N VAL A 83 -15.47 -14.11 24.63
CA VAL A 83 -15.62 -12.70 24.23
C VAL A 83 -14.26 -12.00 24.19
N GLU A 84 -13.39 -12.28 25.15
CA GLU A 84 -12.01 -11.78 25.18
C GLU A 84 -11.16 -12.28 23.99
N MET A 85 -11.42 -13.52 23.55
CA MET A 85 -10.75 -14.15 22.42
C MET A 85 -11.30 -13.74 21.05
N HIS A 86 -12.43 -13.04 20.98
CA HIS A 86 -13.05 -12.72 19.69
C HIS A 86 -12.08 -12.04 18.71
N CYS A 87 -12.05 -12.52 17.46
CA CYS A 87 -11.15 -12.12 16.38
C CYS A 87 -9.66 -12.42 16.63
N ARG A 88 -9.35 -13.35 17.54
CA ARG A 88 -7.98 -13.83 17.79
C ARG A 88 -7.79 -15.24 17.29
N ASN A 89 -6.56 -15.57 16.93
CA ASN A 89 -6.20 -16.89 16.45
C ASN A 89 -5.79 -17.86 17.56
N ARG A 90 -5.38 -19.08 17.20
CA ARG A 90 -4.89 -20.08 18.18
C ARG A 90 -3.65 -19.68 18.97
N GLU A 91 -2.92 -18.66 18.54
CA GLU A 91 -1.78 -18.10 19.30
C GLU A 91 -2.21 -16.88 20.14
N GLY A 92 -3.53 -16.60 20.22
CA GLY A 92 -4.10 -15.46 20.94
C GLY A 92 -3.83 -14.10 20.30
N MET A 93 -3.34 -14.09 19.06
CA MET A 93 -2.99 -12.85 18.37
C MET A 93 -4.17 -12.30 17.57
N SER A 94 -4.38 -10.99 17.67
CA SER A 94 -5.31 -10.23 16.85
C SER A 94 -4.80 -10.07 15.41
N MET A 95 -5.62 -9.49 14.53
CA MET A 95 -5.20 -9.15 13.18
C MET A 95 -4.12 -8.05 13.20
N HIS A 96 -3.04 -8.26 12.44
CA HIS A 96 -1.86 -7.40 12.35
C HIS A 96 -1.30 -6.98 13.72
N PRO A 97 -1.01 -7.94 14.62
CA PRO A 97 -0.82 -7.70 16.05
C PRO A 97 0.39 -6.79 16.31
N PHE A 98 1.46 -6.97 15.55
CA PHE A 98 2.69 -6.18 15.68
C PHE A 98 2.55 -4.76 15.11
N ALA A 99 1.95 -4.63 13.92
CA ALA A 99 1.80 -3.35 13.24
C ALA A 99 0.75 -2.48 13.93
N ASN A 100 -0.40 -3.06 14.31
CA ASN A 100 -1.46 -2.36 15.03
C ASN A 100 -1.01 -2.00 16.44
N GLY A 101 -0.35 -2.92 17.17
CA GLY A 101 0.19 -2.64 18.49
C GLY A 101 1.19 -1.48 18.49
N PHE A 102 2.16 -1.50 17.56
CA PHE A 102 3.11 -0.40 17.43
C PHE A 102 2.44 0.90 16.96
N TYR A 103 1.45 0.83 16.05
CA TYR A 103 0.68 1.99 15.65
C TYR A 103 -0.02 2.65 16.84
N TYR A 104 -0.73 1.88 17.68
CA TYR A 104 -1.36 2.41 18.89
C TYR A 104 -0.36 3.04 19.84
N LEU A 105 0.80 2.40 20.00
CA LEU A 105 1.89 2.94 20.82
C LEU A 105 2.36 4.32 20.32
N THR A 106 2.63 4.47 19.02
CA THR A 106 3.06 5.74 18.42
C THR A 106 2.00 6.85 18.48
N LYS A 107 0.72 6.48 18.66
CA LYS A 107 -0.39 7.42 18.88
C LYS A 107 -0.65 7.73 20.34
N GLY A 108 0.15 7.17 21.26
CA GLY A 108 -0.04 7.34 22.70
C GLY A 108 -1.24 6.56 23.27
N ASN A 109 -1.80 5.61 22.50
CA ASN A 109 -2.90 4.76 22.95
C ASN A 109 -2.36 3.49 23.60
N THR A 110 -1.69 3.63 24.74
CA THR A 110 -1.15 2.50 25.50
C THR A 110 -2.25 1.58 26.03
N LYS A 111 -3.44 2.12 26.30
CA LYS A 111 -4.61 1.35 26.74
C LYS A 111 -4.97 0.24 25.73
N ALA A 112 -5.02 0.56 24.44
CA ALA A 112 -5.29 -0.45 23.41
C ALA A 112 -4.21 -1.53 23.36
N VAL A 113 -2.93 -1.16 23.55
CA VAL A 113 -1.82 -2.14 23.62
C VAL A 113 -1.96 -3.03 24.86
N MET A 114 -2.34 -2.46 25.99
CA MET A 114 -2.57 -3.21 27.23
C MET A 114 -3.71 -4.21 27.08
N GLU A 115 -4.83 -3.77 26.50
CA GLU A 115 -5.98 -4.63 26.24
C GLU A 115 -5.65 -5.74 25.24
N ASP A 116 -4.90 -5.43 24.17
CA ASP A 116 -4.60 -6.40 23.11
C ASP A 116 -3.62 -7.51 23.53
N TRP A 117 -2.77 -7.22 24.53
CA TRP A 117 -1.72 -8.13 25.01
C TRP A 117 -1.89 -8.54 26.48
N TRP A 118 -3.05 -8.24 27.08
CA TRP A 118 -3.35 -8.49 28.50
C TRP A 118 -2.27 -8.00 29.45
N ILE A 119 -1.75 -6.81 29.19
CA ILE A 119 -0.73 -6.19 30.04
C ILE A 119 -1.43 -5.64 31.28
N THR A 120 -0.97 -6.05 32.45
CA THR A 120 -1.53 -5.65 33.74
C THR A 120 -0.55 -4.75 34.49
N GLU A 121 -0.98 -4.18 35.61
CA GLU A 121 -0.09 -3.41 36.49
C GLU A 121 1.08 -4.26 37.02
N GLU A 122 0.88 -5.57 37.18
CA GLU A 122 1.90 -6.51 37.64
C GLU A 122 3.08 -6.66 36.67
N ASP A 123 2.88 -6.33 35.39
CA ASP A 123 3.96 -6.36 34.40
C ASP A 123 5.01 -5.27 34.63
N GLY A 124 4.68 -4.21 35.36
CA GLY A 124 5.60 -3.18 35.85
C GLY A 124 6.65 -2.74 34.82
N GLU A 125 7.92 -3.05 35.09
CA GLU A 125 9.06 -2.68 34.23
C GLU A 125 8.99 -3.28 32.82
N LYS A 126 8.37 -4.46 32.64
CA LYS A 126 8.20 -5.08 31.32
C LYS A 126 7.30 -4.21 30.45
N ALA A 127 6.19 -3.74 31.00
CA ALA A 127 5.26 -2.86 30.30
C ALA A 127 5.94 -1.52 29.94
N VAL A 128 6.67 -0.92 30.90
CA VAL A 128 7.42 0.32 30.68
C VAL A 128 8.44 0.14 29.54
N ARG A 129 9.16 -0.98 29.51
CA ARG A 129 10.13 -1.28 28.45
C ARG A 129 9.45 -1.45 27.10
N LEU A 130 8.34 -2.21 27.04
CA LEU A 130 7.56 -2.39 25.80
C LEU A 130 7.04 -1.05 25.25
N PHE A 131 6.52 -0.18 26.11
CA PHE A 131 5.98 1.12 25.69
C PHE A 131 7.04 2.14 25.27
N LYS A 132 8.32 1.84 25.49
CA LYS A 132 9.45 2.64 25.00
C LYS A 132 10.05 2.12 23.71
N ALA A 133 9.48 1.08 23.11
CA ALA A 133 9.94 0.54 21.83
C ALA A 133 10.01 1.65 20.77
N VAL A 134 11.17 1.74 20.11
CA VAL A 134 11.51 2.82 19.17
C VAL A 134 10.96 2.52 17.77
N ASP A 135 10.91 1.26 17.39
CA ASP A 135 10.42 0.78 16.11
C ASP A 135 9.59 -0.50 16.26
N GLN A 136 8.89 -0.89 15.20
CA GLN A 136 8.03 -2.09 15.20
C GLN A 136 8.83 -3.38 15.43
N GLU A 137 10.09 -3.44 14.99
CA GLU A 137 10.92 -4.64 15.15
C GLU A 137 11.29 -4.84 16.62
N GLU A 138 11.70 -3.77 17.30
CA GLU A 138 11.95 -3.79 18.75
C GLU A 138 10.67 -4.10 19.53
N PHE A 139 9.54 -3.48 19.16
CA PHE A 139 8.25 -3.78 19.79
C PHE A 139 7.88 -5.27 19.67
N THR A 140 8.02 -5.83 18.47
CA THR A 140 7.77 -7.25 18.21
C THR A 140 8.71 -8.13 19.04
N TYR A 141 10.01 -7.81 19.04
CA TYR A 141 11.00 -8.52 19.84
C TYR A 141 10.65 -8.50 21.33
N LEU A 142 10.25 -7.35 21.87
CA LEU A 142 9.89 -7.21 23.29
C LEU A 142 8.62 -7.99 23.66
N LEU A 143 7.62 -8.06 22.77
CA LEU A 143 6.44 -8.91 22.97
C LEU A 143 6.82 -10.37 23.20
N TYR A 144 7.72 -10.92 22.37
CA TYR A 144 8.23 -12.27 22.52
C TYR A 144 9.15 -12.41 23.74
N LYS A 145 10.16 -11.54 23.87
CA LYS A 145 11.21 -11.60 24.90
C LYS A 145 10.64 -11.50 26.32
N LEU A 146 9.61 -10.69 26.51
CA LEU A 146 9.02 -10.41 27.82
C LEU A 146 7.89 -11.38 28.21
N GLY A 147 7.46 -12.25 27.27
CA GLY A 147 6.48 -13.32 27.49
C GLY A 147 5.02 -12.93 27.23
N PHE A 148 4.77 -11.81 26.54
CA PHE A 148 3.39 -11.36 26.25
C PHE A 148 2.73 -12.23 25.18
N THR A 149 3.48 -12.70 24.18
CA THR A 149 2.99 -13.64 23.17
C THR A 149 2.65 -15.01 23.77
N GLU A 150 3.46 -15.49 24.71
CA GLU A 150 3.20 -16.76 25.41
C GLU A 150 1.94 -16.67 26.27
N ARG A 151 1.74 -15.55 26.98
CA ARG A 151 0.49 -15.31 27.73
C ARG A 151 -0.73 -15.34 26.82
N ALA A 152 -0.65 -14.70 25.65
CA ALA A 152 -1.72 -14.70 24.65
C ALA A 152 -2.05 -16.12 24.18
N LYS A 153 -1.01 -16.91 23.88
CA LYS A 153 -1.14 -18.29 23.47
C LYS A 153 -1.82 -19.17 24.52
N VAL A 154 -1.38 -19.09 25.78
CA VAL A 154 -1.99 -19.85 26.88
C VAL A 154 -3.49 -19.53 27.02
N LYS A 155 -3.88 -18.26 26.88
CA LYS A 155 -5.30 -17.87 26.90
C LYS A 155 -6.08 -18.48 25.74
N ALA A 156 -5.52 -18.46 24.53
CA ALA A 156 -6.15 -19.08 23.37
C ALA A 156 -6.28 -20.60 23.51
N GLU A 157 -5.24 -21.29 24.00
CA GLU A 157 -5.27 -22.74 24.24
C GLU A 157 -6.35 -23.12 25.27
N LEU A 158 -6.49 -22.35 26.36
CA LEU A 158 -7.55 -22.55 27.34
C LEU A 158 -8.94 -22.35 26.73
N ALA A 159 -9.12 -21.33 25.89
CA ALA A 159 -10.39 -21.10 25.20
C ALA A 159 -10.71 -22.19 24.17
N ILE A 160 -9.71 -22.70 23.45
CA ILE A 160 -9.90 -23.88 22.57
C ILE A 160 -10.37 -25.05 23.41
N GLN A 161 -9.68 -25.38 24.52
CA GLN A 161 -10.05 -26.49 25.39
C GLN A 161 -11.48 -26.36 25.94
N GLU A 162 -11.87 -25.17 26.39
CA GLU A 162 -13.23 -24.91 26.85
C GLU A 162 -14.26 -25.14 25.73
N LEU A 163 -13.93 -24.77 24.49
CA LEU A 163 -14.82 -24.99 23.35
C LEU A 163 -14.87 -26.47 22.92
N GLU A 164 -13.76 -27.20 23.07
CA GLU A 164 -13.74 -28.66 22.87
C GLU A 164 -14.69 -29.35 23.86
N ASP A 165 -14.66 -28.94 25.14
CA ASP A 165 -15.54 -29.47 26.18
C ASP A 165 -17.02 -29.17 25.88
N LEU A 166 -17.32 -27.95 25.44
CA LEU A 166 -18.68 -27.54 25.05
C LEU A 166 -19.21 -28.29 23.83
N THR A 167 -18.33 -28.66 22.90
CA THR A 167 -18.71 -29.31 21.63
C THR A 167 -18.56 -30.83 21.67
N GLY A 168 -17.85 -31.39 22.65
CA GLY A 168 -17.48 -32.79 22.71
C GLY A 168 -16.50 -33.21 21.61
N LYS A 169 -15.73 -32.26 21.06
CA LYS A 169 -14.87 -32.46 19.89
C LYS A 169 -13.48 -31.89 20.14
N THR A 170 -12.46 -32.71 19.95
CA THR A 170 -11.06 -32.27 19.94
C THR A 170 -10.73 -31.56 18.62
N TRP A 171 -10.13 -30.39 18.71
CA TRP A 171 -9.66 -29.63 17.58
C TRP A 171 -8.30 -30.13 17.12
N VAL A 172 -8.18 -30.34 15.81
CA VAL A 172 -6.92 -30.66 15.15
C VAL A 172 -6.75 -29.67 14.02
N ASN A 173 -5.59 -29.02 13.97
CA ASN A 173 -5.29 -28.06 12.93
C ASN A 173 -5.28 -28.76 11.55
N PRO A 174 -6.15 -28.35 10.61
CA PRO A 174 -6.18 -28.96 9.28
C PRO A 174 -5.06 -28.49 8.36
N TYR A 175 -4.22 -27.53 8.79
CA TYR A 175 -3.14 -26.98 7.98
C TYR A 175 -1.76 -27.46 8.42
N THR A 176 -0.89 -27.64 7.43
CA THR A 176 0.55 -27.75 7.68
C THR A 176 1.13 -26.41 8.16
N PRO A 177 2.28 -26.41 8.87
CA PRO A 177 2.94 -25.17 9.31
C PRO A 177 3.23 -24.17 8.18
N GLU A 178 3.44 -24.66 6.96
CA GLU A 178 3.70 -23.86 5.76
C GLU A 178 2.43 -23.24 5.17
N GLU A 179 1.28 -23.90 5.35
CA GLU A 179 -0.01 -23.45 4.83
C GLU A 179 -0.75 -22.53 5.77
N GLU A 180 -0.62 -22.78 7.07
CA GLU A 180 -1.28 -22.00 8.11
C GLU A 180 -0.76 -20.56 8.11
N ARG A 181 -1.67 -19.60 7.99
CA ARG A 181 -1.35 -18.19 7.95
C ARG A 181 -1.42 -17.56 9.34
N LEU A 182 -0.40 -17.80 10.15
CA LEU A 182 -0.24 -17.11 11.44
C LEU A 182 0.74 -15.95 11.34
N TYR A 183 0.58 -14.99 12.26
CA TYR A 183 1.62 -14.01 12.54
C TYR A 183 2.77 -14.70 13.27
N LYS A 184 3.88 -14.90 12.56
CA LYS A 184 5.07 -15.56 13.09
C LYS A 184 6.10 -14.52 13.54
N MET A 185 6.94 -14.93 14.47
CA MET A 185 8.17 -14.21 14.75
C MET A 185 9.00 -14.14 13.46
N PRO A 186 9.41 -12.94 13.01
CA PRO A 186 10.28 -12.81 11.84
C PRO A 186 11.61 -13.56 12.06
N GLU A 187 12.04 -14.29 11.04
CA GLU A 187 13.31 -15.01 11.06
C GLU A 187 14.48 -14.02 11.24
N GLY A 188 15.43 -14.35 12.12
CA GLY A 188 16.58 -13.49 12.42
C GLY A 188 16.27 -12.26 13.27
N LEU A 189 15.02 -12.06 13.73
CA LEU A 189 14.65 -10.87 14.49
C LEU A 189 15.43 -10.75 15.80
N PHE A 190 15.59 -11.85 16.54
CA PHE A 190 16.28 -11.83 17.82
C PHE A 190 17.75 -11.46 17.63
N GLU A 191 18.44 -12.12 16.71
CA GLU A 191 19.85 -11.87 16.40
C GLU A 191 20.05 -10.41 15.99
N LYS A 192 19.18 -9.90 15.12
CA LYS A 192 19.22 -8.52 14.64
C LYS A 192 19.02 -7.50 15.76
N ILE A 193 18.03 -7.71 16.63
CA ILE A 193 17.71 -6.77 17.71
C ILE A 193 18.76 -6.84 18.83
N GLU A 194 19.22 -8.04 19.19
CA GLU A 194 20.29 -8.21 20.19
C GLU A 194 21.61 -7.59 19.69
N GLN A 195 21.94 -7.72 18.40
CA GLN A 195 23.08 -7.01 17.81
C GLN A 195 22.90 -5.49 17.91
N ARG A 196 21.76 -4.96 17.48
CA ARG A 196 21.45 -3.53 17.59
C ARG A 196 21.53 -3.00 19.03
N LEU A 197 21.03 -3.77 19.99
CA LEU A 197 21.14 -3.45 21.41
C LEU A 197 22.62 -3.38 21.83
N SER A 198 23.44 -4.35 21.42
CA SER A 198 24.89 -4.36 21.72
C SER A 198 25.66 -3.20 21.09
N GLU A 199 25.20 -2.73 19.93
CA GLU A 199 25.78 -1.59 19.19
C GLU A 199 25.26 -0.23 19.71
N GLY A 200 24.37 -0.21 20.70
CA GLY A 200 23.78 1.02 21.23
C GLY A 200 22.76 1.67 20.29
N TYR A 201 22.22 0.95 19.31
CA TYR A 201 21.27 1.48 18.33
C TYR A 201 20.01 2.09 18.99
N TYR A 202 19.58 1.54 20.11
CA TYR A 202 18.38 1.97 20.85
C TYR A 202 18.69 2.98 21.97
N THR A 203 19.90 3.54 22.05
CA THR A 203 20.20 4.61 23.02
C THR A 203 19.57 5.93 22.59
N GLU A 204 19.27 6.79 23.56
CA GLU A 204 18.67 8.10 23.30
C GLU A 204 19.56 8.96 22.37
N GLU A 205 20.89 8.88 22.53
CA GLU A 205 21.84 9.60 21.68
C GLU A 205 21.81 9.10 20.24
N ALA A 206 21.82 7.77 20.02
CA ALA A 206 21.78 7.19 18.69
C ALA A 206 20.47 7.49 17.97
N ILE A 207 19.35 7.48 18.70
CA ILE A 207 18.03 7.86 18.17
C ILE A 207 18.01 9.34 17.77
N ALA A 208 18.52 10.22 18.64
CA ALA A 208 18.58 11.66 18.37
C ALA A 208 19.48 11.97 17.17
N GLN A 209 20.63 11.30 17.06
CA GLN A 209 21.54 11.43 15.93
C GLN A 209 20.86 11.03 14.61
N ARG A 210 20.22 9.86 14.55
CA ARG A 210 19.48 9.41 13.35
C ARG A 210 18.37 10.39 12.96
N ALA A 211 17.65 10.94 13.93
CA ALA A 211 16.61 11.93 13.67
C ALA A 211 17.18 13.23 13.08
N ALA A 212 18.35 13.68 13.55
CA ALA A 212 19.04 14.85 13.02
C ALA A 212 19.55 14.61 11.59
N GLU A 213 20.20 13.47 11.35
CA GLU A 213 20.69 13.06 10.02
C GLU A 213 19.55 12.95 9.01
N GLU A 214 18.41 12.35 9.39
CA GLU A 214 17.23 12.24 8.52
C GLU A 214 16.63 13.61 8.18
N LYS A 215 16.61 14.54 9.15
CA LYS A 215 16.16 15.91 8.93
C LYS A 215 17.07 16.64 7.94
N GLU A 216 18.39 16.49 8.08
CA GLU A 216 19.37 17.07 7.17
C GLU A 216 19.26 16.45 5.76
N ARG A 217 19.10 15.13 5.66
CA ARG A 217 18.87 14.42 4.40
C ARG A 217 17.65 14.97 3.66
N LYS A 218 16.50 15.06 4.34
CA LYS A 218 15.27 15.62 3.76
C LYS A 218 15.44 17.07 3.32
N PHE A 219 16.14 17.89 4.10
CA PHE A 219 16.45 19.26 3.75
C PHE A 219 17.29 19.33 2.46
N ASN A 220 18.33 18.50 2.38
CA ASN A 220 19.21 18.42 1.21
C ASN A 220 18.48 17.89 -0.03
N GLU A 221 17.63 16.87 0.11
CA GLU A 221 16.77 16.36 -0.97
C GLU A 221 15.82 17.44 -1.49
N ALA A 222 15.14 18.17 -0.59
CA ALA A 222 14.28 19.28 -0.97
C ALA A 222 15.06 20.38 -1.71
N ARG A 223 16.27 20.72 -1.23
CA ARG A 223 17.15 21.69 -1.89
C ARG A 223 17.56 21.24 -3.29
N GLN A 224 17.96 19.97 -3.45
CA GLN A 224 18.33 19.44 -4.77
C GLN A 224 17.14 19.39 -5.73
N LYS A 225 15.94 19.05 -5.24
CA LYS A 225 14.72 19.09 -6.04
C LYS A 225 14.45 20.49 -6.59
N ILE A 226 14.58 21.53 -5.77
CA ILE A 226 14.41 22.93 -6.21
C ILE A 226 15.42 23.29 -7.30
N ILE A 227 16.69 22.90 -7.13
CA ILE A 227 17.75 23.17 -8.10
C ILE A 227 17.46 22.46 -9.43
N GLU A 228 17.07 21.19 -9.38
CA GLU A 228 16.81 20.38 -10.57
C GLU A 228 15.55 20.84 -11.32
N GLU A 229 14.51 21.24 -10.59
CA GLU A 229 13.31 21.86 -11.18
C GLU A 229 13.65 23.15 -11.90
N ALA A 230 14.44 24.04 -11.27
CA ALA A 230 14.90 25.28 -11.89
C ALA A 230 15.72 25.00 -13.16
N ARG A 231 16.70 24.08 -13.08
CA ARG A 231 17.53 23.66 -14.22
C ARG A 231 16.68 23.15 -15.37
N THR A 232 15.71 22.28 -15.08
CA THR A 232 14.81 21.70 -16.08
C THR A 232 13.97 22.78 -16.78
N GLN A 233 13.43 23.74 -16.02
CA GLN A 233 12.64 24.84 -16.61
C GLN A 233 13.50 25.77 -17.47
N THR A 234 14.69 26.14 -16.98
CA THR A 234 15.64 26.93 -17.78
C THR A 234 16.00 26.22 -19.08
N GLU A 235 16.23 24.91 -19.04
CA GLU A 235 16.56 24.13 -20.22
C GLU A 235 15.40 24.06 -21.22
N LYS A 236 14.15 23.89 -20.76
CA LYS A 236 12.96 23.94 -21.62
C LYS A 236 12.81 25.28 -22.32
N VAL A 237 13.03 26.39 -21.60
CA VAL A 237 12.99 27.73 -22.17
C VAL A 237 14.10 27.92 -23.19
N ARG A 238 15.32 27.46 -22.89
CA ARG A 238 16.48 27.51 -23.78
C ARG A 238 16.23 26.74 -25.08
N VAL A 239 15.80 25.48 -24.99
CA VAL A 239 15.51 24.63 -26.14
C VAL A 239 14.40 25.23 -27.00
N LYS A 240 13.30 25.68 -26.38
CA LYS A 240 12.21 26.32 -27.12
C LYS A 240 12.68 27.58 -27.84
N ARG A 241 13.50 28.43 -27.18
CA ARG A 241 14.12 29.60 -27.81
C ARG A 241 14.96 29.20 -29.02
N ASP A 242 15.84 28.22 -28.87
CA ASP A 242 16.77 27.80 -29.93
C ASP A 242 16.02 27.23 -31.15
N ILE A 243 14.99 26.41 -30.93
CA ILE A 243 14.11 25.91 -32.01
C ILE A 243 13.42 27.05 -32.74
N MET A 244 12.83 28.02 -32.01
CA MET A 244 12.10 29.13 -32.64
C MET A 244 13.04 30.04 -33.43
N LEU A 245 14.25 30.29 -32.93
CA LEU A 245 15.26 31.05 -33.65
C LEU A 245 15.77 30.32 -34.90
N PHE A 246 15.94 29.00 -34.83
CA PHE A 246 16.31 28.18 -35.99
C PHE A 246 15.28 28.28 -37.12
N ILE A 247 14.00 28.16 -36.78
CA ILE A 247 12.88 28.29 -37.74
C ILE A 247 12.87 29.70 -38.34
N LEU A 248 13.00 30.73 -37.50
CA LEU A 248 12.98 32.11 -37.94
C LEU A 248 14.17 32.46 -38.85
N ASP A 249 15.39 32.06 -38.49
CA ASP A 249 16.60 32.30 -39.29
C ASP A 249 16.59 31.50 -40.61
N ALA A 250 15.83 30.41 -40.69
CA ALA A 250 15.56 29.69 -41.94
C ALA A 250 14.59 30.45 -42.86
N GLY A 251 13.98 31.54 -42.39
CA GLY A 251 13.01 32.36 -43.11
C GLY A 251 11.57 31.86 -42.99
N LEU A 252 11.28 30.95 -42.06
CA LEU A 252 9.95 30.39 -41.88
C LEU A 252 9.15 31.13 -40.79
N PRO A 253 7.82 31.20 -40.94
CA PRO A 253 6.95 31.81 -39.97
C PRO A 253 6.88 31.01 -38.66
N ILE A 254 6.88 31.70 -37.53
CA ILE A 254 6.76 31.11 -36.17
C ILE A 254 5.39 31.37 -35.52
N ASP A 255 4.46 31.99 -36.24
CA ASP A 255 3.12 32.30 -35.72
C ASP A 255 2.20 31.07 -35.72
N ASN A 256 2.53 29.99 -36.45
CA ASN A 256 1.72 28.77 -36.51
C ASN A 256 2.51 27.48 -36.23
N VAL A 257 3.33 27.51 -35.17
CA VAL A 257 4.15 26.37 -34.74
C VAL A 257 4.05 26.14 -33.23
N ILE A 258 4.04 24.87 -32.83
CA ILE A 258 4.12 24.43 -31.43
C ILE A 258 5.31 23.48 -31.24
N TYR A 259 5.95 23.56 -30.08
CA TYR A 259 6.97 22.59 -29.67
C TYR A 259 6.50 21.82 -28.44
N TYR A 260 6.49 20.49 -28.56
CA TYR A 260 6.23 19.54 -27.51
C TYR A 260 7.53 19.00 -26.93
N ASP A 261 7.86 19.44 -25.71
CA ASP A 261 9.08 19.08 -24.99
C ASP A 261 9.22 17.57 -24.73
N HIS A 262 8.14 16.92 -24.31
CA HIS A 262 8.09 15.53 -23.86
C HIS A 262 8.26 14.51 -24.98
N VAL A 263 7.91 14.89 -26.22
CA VAL A 263 8.11 14.07 -27.43
C VAL A 263 9.16 14.67 -28.37
N LYS A 264 9.83 15.76 -27.95
CA LYS A 264 10.78 16.53 -28.77
C LYS A 264 10.26 16.78 -30.18
N ARG A 265 9.05 17.32 -30.29
CA ARG A 265 8.34 17.43 -31.57
C ARG A 265 7.92 18.86 -31.86
N VAL A 266 8.31 19.36 -33.02
CA VAL A 266 7.89 20.64 -33.59
C VAL A 266 6.78 20.36 -34.58
N VAL A 267 5.62 20.96 -34.36
CA VAL A 267 4.43 20.77 -35.21
C VAL A 267 4.02 22.10 -35.80
N PHE A 268 4.07 22.19 -37.11
CA PHE A 268 3.63 23.35 -37.88
C PHE A 268 2.18 23.21 -38.33
N ASN A 269 1.58 24.32 -38.72
CA ASN A 269 0.17 24.41 -39.09
C ASN A 269 -0.74 23.95 -37.92
N TRP A 270 -0.31 24.22 -36.69
CA TRP A 270 -0.96 23.77 -35.46
C TRP A 270 -2.41 24.24 -35.36
N GLN A 271 -2.71 25.44 -35.88
CA GLN A 271 -4.06 25.97 -35.97
C GLN A 271 -4.49 26.12 -37.43
N ASP A 272 -5.69 25.63 -37.71
CA ASP A 272 -6.39 25.74 -39.01
C ASP A 272 -7.13 27.08 -39.10
N ALA A 273 -6.40 28.17 -38.92
CA ALA A 273 -6.93 29.53 -38.96
C ALA A 273 -6.41 30.24 -40.20
N SER A 274 -7.31 30.77 -41.03
CA SER A 274 -7.00 31.36 -42.35
C SER A 274 -6.06 32.58 -42.30
N TYR A 275 -5.91 33.22 -41.15
CA TYR A 275 -5.03 34.38 -40.96
C TYR A 275 -3.63 34.02 -40.46
N ARG A 276 -3.36 32.73 -40.19
CA ARG A 276 -2.04 32.26 -39.78
C ARG A 276 -1.25 31.76 -40.99
N SER A 277 0.06 31.87 -40.89
CA SER A 277 0.95 31.35 -41.92
C SER A 277 0.83 29.82 -42.00
N HIS A 278 0.89 29.30 -43.22
CA HIS A 278 0.94 27.86 -43.49
C HIS A 278 2.21 27.55 -44.25
N ILE A 279 2.88 26.48 -43.85
CA ILE A 279 4.06 25.98 -44.55
C ILE A 279 3.77 24.62 -45.18
N THR A 280 4.55 24.28 -46.19
CA THR A 280 4.45 23.02 -46.95
C THR A 280 5.53 22.03 -46.55
N TRP A 281 5.45 20.80 -47.05
CA TRP A 281 6.53 19.82 -46.94
C TRP A 281 7.84 20.31 -47.60
N GLU A 282 7.77 21.04 -48.71
CA GLU A 282 8.94 21.62 -49.37
C GLU A 282 9.64 22.68 -48.50
N ASP A 283 8.88 23.41 -47.69
CA ASP A 283 9.42 24.39 -46.75
C ASP A 283 10.12 23.70 -45.58
N LEU A 284 9.62 22.54 -45.13
CA LEU A 284 10.31 21.69 -44.16
C LEU A 284 11.63 21.14 -44.72
N ASP A 285 11.64 20.71 -45.98
CA ASP A 285 12.87 20.25 -46.65
C ASP A 285 13.92 21.38 -46.69
N LYS A 286 13.50 22.62 -46.97
CA LYS A 286 14.38 23.80 -46.93
C LYS A 286 14.89 24.11 -45.53
N LEU A 287 14.08 23.91 -44.50
CA LEU A 287 14.49 24.08 -43.09
C LEU A 287 15.59 23.08 -42.72
N MET A 288 15.44 21.81 -43.11
CA MET A 288 16.42 20.77 -42.79
C MET A 288 17.73 20.90 -43.56
N ALA A 289 17.72 21.58 -44.72
CA ALA A 289 18.93 21.96 -45.43
C ALA A 289 19.72 23.08 -44.72
N LYS A 290 19.16 23.73 -43.70
CA LYS A 290 19.88 24.75 -42.90
C LYS A 290 20.70 24.09 -41.81
N SER A 291 21.92 24.61 -41.62
CA SER A 291 22.74 24.21 -40.47
C SER A 291 22.12 24.70 -39.17
N ASP A 292 21.98 23.77 -38.23
CA ASP A 292 21.53 24.00 -36.86
C ASP A 292 22.70 24.23 -35.88
N ALA A 293 23.96 24.23 -36.34
CA ALA A 293 25.16 24.25 -35.50
C ALA A 293 25.26 25.45 -34.51
N LYS A 294 24.51 26.53 -34.76
CA LYS A 294 24.39 27.70 -33.88
C LYS A 294 23.39 27.48 -32.73
N TYR A 295 22.49 26.53 -32.88
CA TYR A 295 21.35 26.26 -32.01
C TYR A 295 21.54 24.92 -31.31
N HIS A 296 21.25 24.87 -30.01
CA HIS A 296 21.38 23.62 -29.26
C HIS A 296 20.05 22.87 -29.27
N ILE A 297 19.65 22.42 -30.45
CA ILE A 297 18.44 21.63 -30.62
C ILE A 297 18.69 20.20 -30.14
N PRO A 298 17.81 19.61 -29.31
CA PRO A 298 17.99 18.23 -28.87
C PRO A 298 18.05 17.27 -30.06
N ALA A 299 18.99 16.34 -30.02
CA ALA A 299 19.02 15.25 -30.98
C ALA A 299 17.67 14.48 -30.97
N TYR A 300 17.31 14.01 -32.16
CA TYR A 300 16.04 13.35 -32.48
C TYR A 300 14.81 14.25 -32.35
N THR A 301 14.97 15.57 -32.48
CA THR A 301 13.84 16.49 -32.60
C THR A 301 13.17 16.29 -33.96
N VAL A 302 11.85 16.06 -33.94
CA VAL A 302 11.05 15.79 -35.15
C VAL A 302 10.27 17.03 -35.56
N PHE A 303 10.40 17.46 -36.82
CA PHE A 303 9.65 18.56 -37.44
C PHE A 303 8.57 17.97 -38.36
N THR A 304 7.31 18.31 -38.14
CA THR A 304 6.18 17.74 -38.90
C THR A 304 5.06 18.75 -39.10
N LEU A 305 4.18 18.49 -40.06
CA LEU A 305 2.89 19.19 -40.18
C LEU A 305 1.82 18.55 -39.28
N GLU A 306 0.85 19.36 -38.86
CA GLU A 306 -0.27 18.94 -38.00
C GLU A 306 -1.11 17.81 -38.61
N GLU A 307 -1.30 17.82 -39.93
CA GLU A 307 -2.03 16.76 -40.65
C GLU A 307 -1.43 15.36 -40.42
N ALA A 308 -0.10 15.25 -40.52
CA ALA A 308 0.65 14.01 -40.31
C ALA A 308 0.70 13.65 -38.83
N TYR A 309 0.83 14.66 -37.96
CA TYR A 309 0.82 14.48 -36.51
C TYR A 309 -0.50 13.85 -36.02
N LYS A 310 -1.66 14.41 -36.43
CA LYS A 310 -2.99 13.89 -36.06
C LYS A 310 -3.23 12.46 -36.53
N GLN A 311 -2.74 12.13 -37.71
CA GLN A 311 -2.94 10.80 -38.31
C GLN A 311 -1.96 9.75 -37.75
N LYS A 312 -1.00 10.14 -36.89
CA LYS A 312 0.10 9.29 -36.41
C LYS A 312 0.88 8.64 -37.56
N ILE A 313 0.92 9.31 -38.70
CA ILE A 313 1.72 8.93 -39.84
C ILE A 313 2.97 9.81 -39.73
N ASP A 314 3.98 9.32 -39.01
CA ASP A 314 5.21 10.07 -38.76
C ASP A 314 5.98 10.31 -40.07
N ARG A 315 5.59 11.32 -40.84
CA ARG A 315 6.29 11.83 -42.03
C ARG A 315 7.24 12.98 -41.70
N GLY A 316 7.58 13.16 -40.42
CA GLY A 316 8.40 14.29 -39.97
C GLY A 316 9.89 14.11 -40.30
N MET A 317 10.59 15.23 -40.42
CA MET A 317 12.04 15.26 -40.58
C MET A 317 12.74 15.28 -39.22
N VAL A 318 13.88 14.61 -39.08
CA VAL A 318 14.56 14.40 -37.79
C VAL A 318 15.93 15.08 -37.79
N ILE A 319 16.21 15.90 -36.78
CA ILE A 319 17.58 16.40 -36.52
C ILE A 319 18.35 15.30 -35.78
N MET A 320 19.34 14.70 -36.44
CA MET A 320 20.13 13.59 -35.89
C MET A 320 21.29 14.04 -34.98
N GLY A 321 21.58 15.35 -34.96
CA GLY A 321 22.81 15.89 -34.34
C GLY A 321 24.03 15.70 -35.25
N ASP A 322 25.00 16.60 -35.13
CA ASP A 322 26.34 16.57 -35.73
C ASP A 322 26.43 16.12 -37.21
N GLY A 323 25.67 16.79 -38.09
CA GLY A 323 26.00 16.86 -39.52
C GLY A 323 25.62 15.66 -40.40
N PHE A 324 24.65 14.83 -40.02
CA PHE A 324 24.09 13.80 -40.90
C PHE A 324 22.76 14.22 -41.53
N GLU A 325 22.70 14.15 -42.87
CA GLU A 325 21.52 14.43 -43.69
C GLU A 325 20.35 13.50 -43.33
N SER A 326 19.16 14.07 -43.12
CA SER A 326 17.92 13.34 -42.91
C SER A 326 17.26 12.97 -44.24
N CYS A 327 17.12 11.67 -44.52
CA CYS A 327 16.04 11.19 -45.38
C CYS A 327 15.31 10.07 -44.63
N TRP A 328 14.04 10.29 -44.31
CA TRP A 328 13.14 9.21 -43.88
C TRP A 328 12.00 9.16 -44.88
N THR A 329 12.18 8.35 -45.91
CA THR A 329 11.15 8.04 -46.90
C THR A 329 10.38 6.80 -46.45
N GLY A 330 9.25 7.00 -45.77
CA GLY A 330 8.07 6.18 -46.06
C GLY A 330 7.79 4.88 -45.29
N GLU A 331 8.49 4.54 -44.20
CA GLU A 331 8.02 3.48 -43.28
C GLU A 331 7.69 4.04 -41.88
N PRO A 332 6.72 3.48 -41.15
CA PRO A 332 6.47 3.86 -39.76
C PRO A 332 7.68 3.49 -38.88
N LEU A 333 8.04 4.36 -37.92
CA LEU A 333 9.00 4.00 -36.86
C LEU A 333 8.61 2.63 -36.28
N PRO A 334 9.56 1.70 -36.04
CA PRO A 334 9.27 0.32 -35.64
C PRO A 334 8.68 0.18 -34.21
N TYR A 335 8.20 1.27 -33.59
CA TYR A 335 7.66 1.26 -32.25
C TYR A 335 6.26 1.87 -32.21
N HIS A 336 5.30 1.08 -31.75
CA HIS A 336 3.97 1.55 -31.43
C HIS A 336 4.01 2.67 -30.39
N HIS A 337 3.37 3.79 -30.71
CA HIS A 337 3.10 4.91 -29.82
C HIS A 337 2.28 4.47 -28.61
N ASN A 338 2.94 4.21 -27.48
CA ASN A 338 2.31 4.22 -26.16
C ASN A 338 2.79 5.45 -25.39
N SER A 339 1.93 6.47 -25.34
CA SER A 339 1.93 7.43 -24.26
C SER A 339 1.80 6.68 -22.94
N HIS A 340 2.71 6.92 -22.00
CA HIS A 340 2.85 6.29 -20.67
C HIS A 340 3.77 5.05 -20.58
N SER A 341 5.09 5.27 -20.49
CA SER A 341 5.99 4.51 -19.59
C SER A 341 7.42 5.07 -19.62
N PRO A 342 8.03 5.50 -18.50
CA PRO A 342 9.41 6.06 -18.47
C PRO A 342 10.54 5.01 -18.56
N LYS A 343 10.29 3.76 -18.94
CA LYS A 343 11.32 2.71 -18.93
C LYS A 343 11.26 1.80 -20.16
N ARG A 344 12.28 1.86 -21.02
CA ARG A 344 12.89 0.79 -21.85
C ARG A 344 13.91 1.45 -22.80
N GLN A 345 15.22 1.30 -22.59
CA GLN A 345 16.13 0.18 -22.88
C GLN A 345 17.09 0.61 -23.99
N ILE A 346 18.28 1.04 -23.56
CA ILE A 346 19.46 1.22 -24.40
C ILE A 346 19.85 -0.17 -24.91
N HIS A 347 19.64 -0.45 -26.20
CA HIS A 347 20.33 -1.55 -26.86
C HIS A 347 21.66 -1.01 -27.41
N GLN A 348 22.74 -1.44 -26.77
CA GLN A 348 24.08 -1.40 -27.34
C GLN A 348 24.16 -2.46 -28.42
N ASP A 349 24.30 -2.06 -29.68
CA ASP A 349 24.75 -2.97 -30.73
C ASP A 349 26.27 -2.96 -30.76
N LYS A 350 26.85 -4.03 -30.20
CA LYS A 350 28.16 -4.52 -30.61
C LYS A 350 27.96 -5.41 -31.83
N LYS A 351 28.50 -4.99 -32.97
CA LYS A 351 29.36 -5.83 -33.82
C LYS A 351 30.11 -4.99 -34.84
#